data_AF-A0A3M1BX41-F1
#
_entry.id   AF-A0A3M1BX41-F1
#
_cell.length_a   1.000
_cell.length_b   1.000
_cell.length_c   1.000
_cell.angle_alpha   90.00
_cell.angle_beta   90.00
_cell.angle_gamma   90.00
#
_symmetry.space_group_name_H-M   'P 1'
#
loop_
_entity.id
_entity.type
_entity.pdbx_description
1 polymer ?
#
loop_
_entity_poly.entity_id
_entity_poly.type
_entity_poly.pdbx_seq_one_letter_code
_entity_poly.pdbx_strand_id
1 'polypeptide(L)'
;MIEQLISKNLGLPERKVANTVSLLESGATIPFISRYRKEATGSLDEVAIANIQQELNKIQELIKRKETILKTIEEQGKLTDSLKSRINECWDANTLEDIYLPYKPKRKTKASMAREKGLEPLAKALFS
;
A
#
# COMPACT_ATOMS: atom_id res chain seq x y z
N MET A 1 -0.62 15.85 -1.80
CA MET A 1 0.54 15.09 -2.36
C MET A 1 0.06 13.88 -3.15
N ILE A 2 -0.94 13.14 -2.65
CA ILE A 2 -1.57 12.04 -3.39
C ILE A 2 -2.23 12.56 -4.68
N GLU A 3 -2.91 13.69 -4.60
CA GLU A 3 -3.61 14.36 -5.71
C GLU A 3 -2.64 14.75 -6.82
N GLN A 4 -1.43 15.21 -6.46
CA GLN A 4 -0.36 15.54 -7.41
C GLN A 4 0.16 14.30 -8.14
N LEU A 5 0.29 13.18 -7.42
CA LEU A 5 0.71 11.92 -8.02
C LEU A 5 -0.34 11.39 -9.00
N ILE A 6 -1.62 11.41 -8.61
CA ILE A 6 -2.73 11.02 -9.48
C ILE A 6 -2.81 11.95 -10.70
N SER A 7 -2.68 13.26 -10.48
CA SER A 7 -2.64 14.27 -11.55
C SER A 7 -1.55 13.97 -12.57
N LYS A 8 -0.34 13.66 -12.11
CA LYS A 8 0.79 13.30 -12.98
C LYS A 8 0.56 11.98 -13.72
N ASN A 9 0.04 10.96 -13.02
CA ASN A 9 -0.20 9.63 -13.60
C ASN A 9 -1.28 9.64 -14.68
N LEU A 10 -2.34 10.43 -14.47
CA LEU A 10 -3.50 10.50 -15.38
C LEU A 10 -3.42 11.66 -16.38
N GLY A 11 -2.44 12.56 -16.26
CA GLY A 11 -2.34 13.75 -17.10
C GLY A 11 -3.49 14.75 -16.90
N LEU A 12 -4.10 14.77 -15.71
CA LEU A 12 -5.26 15.61 -15.39
C LEU A 12 -4.84 16.83 -14.54
N PRO A 13 -5.50 17.99 -14.65
CA PRO A 13 -5.22 19.14 -13.80
C PRO A 13 -5.42 18.81 -12.31
N GLU A 14 -4.43 19.13 -11.48
CA GLU A 14 -4.42 18.84 -10.03
C GLU A 14 -5.70 19.32 -9.33
N ARG A 15 -6.19 20.52 -9.67
CA ARG A 15 -7.42 21.07 -9.09
C ARG A 15 -8.65 20.19 -9.36
N LYS A 16 -8.76 19.61 -10.56
CA LYS A 16 -9.88 18.71 -10.92
C LYS A 16 -9.77 17.39 -10.17
N VAL A 17 -8.56 16.85 -10.04
CA VAL A 17 -8.28 15.64 -9.26
C VAL A 17 -8.61 15.87 -7.80
N ALA A 18 -8.11 16.94 -7.17
CA ALA A 18 -8.33 17.25 -5.76
C ALA A 18 -9.82 17.38 -5.42
N ASN A 19 -10.59 18.10 -6.24
CA ASN A 19 -12.04 18.22 -6.05
C ASN A 19 -12.76 16.87 -6.20
N THR A 20 -12.34 16.05 -7.16
CA THR A 20 -12.93 14.72 -7.39
C THR A 20 -12.62 13.77 -6.24
N VAL A 21 -11.37 13.76 -5.76
CA VAL A 21 -10.93 12.98 -4.58
C VAL A 21 -11.73 13.39 -3.35
N SER A 22 -11.87 14.69 -3.07
CA SER A 22 -12.68 15.16 -1.94
C SER A 22 -14.13 14.68 -2.00
N LEU A 23 -14.74 14.68 -3.19
CA LEU A 23 -16.09 14.13 -3.38
C LEU A 23 -16.14 12.62 -3.11
N LEU A 24 -15.19 11.85 -3.65
CA LEU A 24 -15.12 10.40 -3.44
C LEU A 24 -14.91 10.06 -1.94
N GLU A 25 -14.06 10.80 -1.24
CA GLU A 25 -13.81 10.62 0.20
C GLU A 25 -15.02 10.99 1.06
N SER A 26 -15.84 11.94 0.60
CA SER A 26 -17.13 12.27 1.24
C SER A 26 -18.21 11.21 1.01
N GLY A 27 -17.91 10.14 0.27
CA GLY A 27 -18.82 9.02 -0.02
C GLY A 27 -19.68 9.23 -1.28
N ALA A 28 -19.40 10.25 -2.09
CA ALA A 28 -20.12 10.46 -3.34
C ALA A 28 -19.77 9.37 -4.36
N THR A 29 -20.78 8.86 -5.07
CA THR A 29 -20.60 7.81 -6.09
C THR A 29 -20.20 8.41 -7.44
N ILE A 30 -19.53 7.61 -8.30
CA ILE A 30 -19.15 8.04 -9.66
C ILE A 30 -20.35 8.60 -10.45
N PRO A 31 -21.52 7.92 -10.53
CA PRO A 31 -22.66 8.44 -11.27
C PRO A 31 -23.23 9.73 -10.66
N PHE A 32 -23.12 9.92 -9.35
CA PHE A 32 -23.54 11.15 -8.70
C PHE A 32 -22.62 12.31 -9.07
N ILE A 33 -21.30 12.07 -9.03
CA ILE A 33 -20.30 13.09 -9.36
C ILE A 33 -20.42 13.50 -10.83
N SER A 34 -20.46 12.52 -11.75
CA SER A 34 -20.54 12.77 -13.19
C SER A 34 -21.80 13.53 -13.60
N ARG A 35 -22.92 13.31 -12.91
CA ARG A 35 -24.21 13.96 -13.22
C ARG A 35 -24.41 15.30 -12.52
N TYR A 36 -24.09 15.39 -11.23
CA TYR A 36 -24.51 16.50 -10.37
C TYR A 36 -23.36 17.37 -9.88
N ARG A 37 -22.09 16.99 -10.10
CA ARG A 37 -20.91 17.74 -9.64
C ARG A 37 -19.96 18.13 -10.77
N LYS A 38 -20.48 18.30 -11.99
CA LYS A 38 -19.71 18.67 -13.18
C LYS A 38 -18.87 19.93 -12.98
N GLU A 39 -19.46 21.00 -12.45
CA GLU A 39 -18.72 22.25 -12.20
C GLU A 39 -17.57 22.07 -11.22
N ALA A 40 -17.77 21.26 -10.17
CA ALA A 40 -16.74 21.00 -9.17
C ALA A 40 -15.58 20.18 -9.74
N THR A 41 -15.83 19.22 -10.62
CA THR A 41 -14.79 18.40 -11.25
C THR A 41 -14.23 19.00 -12.54
N GLY A 42 -14.78 20.11 -13.03
CA GLY A 42 -14.43 20.68 -14.33
C GLY A 42 -14.87 19.80 -15.50
N SER A 43 -16.07 19.22 -15.39
CA SER A 43 -16.76 18.39 -16.37
C SER A 43 -16.03 17.10 -16.76
N LEU A 44 -15.39 16.44 -15.78
CA LEU A 44 -14.87 15.08 -15.97
C LEU A 44 -16.03 14.10 -16.22
N ASP A 45 -15.81 13.15 -17.13
CA ASP A 45 -16.74 12.07 -17.40
C ASP A 45 -16.59 10.91 -16.42
N GLU A 46 -17.47 9.91 -16.51
CA GLU A 46 -17.48 8.76 -15.61
C GLU A 46 -16.18 7.96 -15.69
N VAL A 47 -15.57 7.87 -16.88
CA VAL A 47 -14.32 7.13 -17.10
C VAL A 47 -13.16 7.83 -16.38
N ALA A 48 -13.03 9.15 -16.52
CA ALA A 48 -11.99 9.91 -15.83
C ALA A 48 -12.15 9.87 -14.31
N ILE A 49 -13.39 9.97 -13.80
CA ILE A 49 -13.66 9.86 -12.36
C ILE A 49 -13.33 8.45 -11.85
N ALA A 50 -13.67 7.39 -12.60
CA ALA A 50 -13.32 6.01 -12.27
C ALA A 50 -11.80 5.80 -12.22
N ASN A 51 -11.07 6.34 -13.19
CA ASN A 51 -9.60 6.28 -13.22
C ASN A 51 -8.97 6.98 -12.01
N ILE A 52 -9.50 8.15 -11.62
CA ILE A 52 -9.07 8.84 -10.40
C ILE A 52 -9.31 7.97 -9.16
N GLN A 53 -10.49 7.35 -9.04
CA GLN A 53 -10.80 6.47 -7.91
C GLN A 53 -9.87 5.25 -7.86
N GLN A 54 -9.58 4.64 -9.01
CA GLN A 54 -8.67 3.49 -9.10
C GLN A 54 -7.25 3.86 -8.68
N GLU A 55 -6.70 4.97 -9.18
CA GLU A 55 -5.36 5.43 -8.79
C GLU A 55 -5.30 5.84 -7.32
N LEU A 56 -6.36 6.48 -6.79
CA LEU A 56 -6.48 6.78 -5.36
C LEU A 56 -6.40 5.50 -4.51
N ASN A 57 -7.19 4.48 -4.86
CA ASN A 57 -7.20 3.20 -4.15
C ASN A 57 -5.83 2.52 -4.19
N LYS A 58 -5.18 2.48 -5.36
CA LYS A 58 -3.85 1.91 -5.53
C LYS A 58 -2.80 2.60 -4.65
N ILE A 59 -2.84 3.93 -4.58
CA ILE A 59 -1.93 4.71 -3.72
C ILE A 59 -2.21 4.44 -2.24
N GLN A 60 -3.48 4.40 -1.83
CA GLN A 60 -3.85 4.08 -0.45
C GLN A 60 -3.44 2.67 -0.03
N GLU A 61 -3.58 1.68 -0.92
CA GLU A 61 -3.07 0.32 -0.70
C GLU A 61 -1.55 0.30 -0.51
N LEU A 62 -0.83 1.05 -1.36
CA LEU A 62 0.62 1.18 -1.23
C LEU A 62 1.01 1.81 0.11
N ILE A 63 0.31 2.85 0.57
CA ILE A 63 0.56 3.50 1.87
C ILE A 63 0.35 2.50 3.01
N LYS A 64 -0.79 1.79 3.03
CA LYS A 64 -1.04 0.73 4.03
C LYS A 64 0.03 -0.36 4.01
N ARG A 65 0.52 -0.70 2.82
CA ARG A 65 1.60 -1.67 2.65
C ARG A 65 2.92 -1.15 3.23
N LYS A 66 3.27 0.11 2.98
CA LYS A 66 4.44 0.78 3.60
C LYS A 66 4.37 0.72 5.12
N GLU A 67 3.23 1.08 5.71
CA GLU A 67 3.03 1.03 7.17
C GLU A 67 3.27 -0.37 7.73
N THR A 68 2.72 -1.40 7.06
CA THR A 68 2.91 -2.80 7.45
C THR A 68 4.40 -3.20 7.40
N ILE A 69 5.10 -2.80 6.34
CA ILE A 69 6.52 -3.10 6.14
C ILE A 69 7.36 -2.40 7.20
N LEU A 70 7.14 -1.09 7.41
CA LEU A 70 7.84 -0.30 8.43
C LEU A 70 7.70 -0.93 9.81
N LYS A 71 6.47 -1.28 10.20
CA LYS A 71 6.20 -1.95 11.47
C LYS A 71 6.95 -3.29 11.57
N THR A 72 6.90 -4.11 10.52
CA THR A 72 7.59 -5.41 10.49
C THR A 72 9.11 -5.28 10.64
N ILE A 73 9.71 -4.23 10.06
CA ILE A 73 11.15 -3.97 10.13
C ILE A 73 11.53 -3.38 11.49
N GLU A 74 10.68 -2.51 12.04
CA GLU A 74 10.83 -1.91 13.37
C GLU A 74 10.78 -2.98 14.48
N GLU A 75 9.84 -3.92 14.40
CA GLU A 75 9.73 -5.07 15.31
C GLU A 75 10.99 -5.97 15.29
N GLN A 76 11.77 -5.94 14.21
CA GLN A 76 13.05 -6.64 14.11
C GLN A 76 14.24 -5.82 14.63
N GLY A 77 14.03 -4.57 15.02
CA GLY A 77 15.09 -3.63 15.42
C GLY A 77 16.02 -3.24 14.27
N LYS A 78 15.57 -3.37 13.01
CA LYS A 78 16.39 -3.14 11.81
C LYS A 78 16.02 -1.86 11.05
N LEU A 79 15.07 -1.08 11.56
CA LEU A 79 14.58 0.12 10.89
C LEU A 79 15.56 1.28 11.12
N THR A 80 16.37 1.60 10.11
CA THR A 80 17.20 2.81 10.10
C THR A 80 16.41 4.00 9.54
N ASP A 81 16.82 5.23 9.87
CA ASP A 81 16.21 6.44 9.32
C ASP A 81 16.32 6.50 7.79
N SER A 82 17.47 6.07 7.23
CA SER A 82 17.66 5.99 5.78
C SER A 82 16.69 5.01 5.10
N LEU A 83 16.44 3.86 5.73
CA LEU A 83 15.50 2.86 5.22
C LEU A 83 14.06 3.35 5.34
N LYS A 84 13.71 4.00 6.46
CA LYS A 84 12.40 4.61 6.67
C LYS A 84 12.10 5.66 5.60
N SER A 85 13.03 6.58 5.33
CA SER A 85 12.88 7.58 4.27
C SER A 85 12.72 6.93 2.90
N ARG A 86 13.58 5.94 2.57
CA ARG A 86 13.51 5.21 1.30
C ARG A 86 12.15 4.52 1.09
N ILE A 87 11.56 3.93 2.13
CA ILE A 87 10.23 3.30 2.08
C ILE A 87 9.15 4.36 1.89
N ASN A 88 9.21 5.48 2.61
CA ASN A 88 8.23 6.56 2.51
C ASN A 88 8.20 7.20 1.12
N GLU A 89 9.37 7.39 0.51
CA GLU A 89 9.52 8.00 -0.82
C GLU A 89 9.23 7.03 -1.99
N CYS A 90 9.11 5.73 -1.73
CA CYS A 90 8.88 4.71 -2.76
C CYS A 90 7.43 4.70 -3.24
N TRP A 91 7.14 5.10 -4.48
CA TRP A 91 5.78 5.09 -5.05
C TRP A 91 5.51 3.94 -6.02
N ASP A 92 6.43 2.98 -6.10
CA ASP A 92 6.30 1.78 -6.92
C ASP A 92 6.14 0.53 -6.03
N ALA A 93 5.12 -0.28 -6.32
CA ALA A 93 4.78 -1.44 -5.50
C ALA A 93 5.84 -2.55 -5.59
N ASN A 94 6.44 -2.76 -6.76
CA ASN A 94 7.47 -3.79 -6.95
C ASN A 94 8.75 -3.40 -6.20
N THR A 95 9.19 -2.16 -6.37
CA THR A 95 10.35 -1.61 -5.67
C THR A 95 10.15 -1.65 -4.15
N LEU A 96 8.93 -1.42 -3.66
CA LEU A 96 8.62 -1.54 -2.24
C LEU A 96 8.79 -2.98 -1.72
N GLU A 97 8.33 -3.98 -2.49
CA GLU A 97 8.53 -5.39 -2.14
C GLU A 97 10.00 -5.80 -2.20
N ASP A 98 10.77 -5.29 -3.16
CA ASP A 98 12.21 -5.54 -3.25
C ASP A 98 12.96 -4.98 -2.04
N ILE A 99 12.59 -3.77 -1.58
CA ILE A 99 13.12 -3.18 -0.34
C ILE A 99 12.78 -4.06 0.87
N TYR A 100 11.56 -4.61 0.91
CA TYR A 100 11.08 -5.42 2.03
C TYR A 100 11.65 -6.84 2.04
N LEU A 101 12.02 -7.40 0.88
CA LEU A 101 12.42 -8.80 0.73
C LEU A 101 13.45 -9.30 1.76
N PRO A 102 14.53 -8.56 2.11
CA PRO A 102 15.51 -8.99 3.11
C PRO A 102 14.96 -9.08 4.54
N TYR A 103 13.87 -8.38 4.82
CA TYR A 103 13.24 -8.28 6.14
C TYR A 103 11.98 -9.13 6.27
N LYS A 104 11.51 -9.73 5.17
CA LYS A 104 10.31 -10.56 5.17
C LYS A 104 10.48 -11.74 6.14
N PRO A 105 9.66 -11.85 7.20
CA PRO A 105 9.76 -12.95 8.14
C PRO A 105 9.65 -14.29 7.42
N LYS A 106 10.62 -15.17 7.64
CA LYS A 106 10.51 -16.55 7.17
C LYS A 106 9.39 -17.23 7.94
N ARG A 107 8.52 -17.97 7.23
CA ARG A 107 7.45 -18.75 7.88
C ARG A 107 8.08 -19.67 8.93
N LYS A 108 7.76 -19.45 10.21
CA LYS A 108 8.01 -20.44 11.25
C LYS A 108 7.08 -21.63 10.99
N THR A 109 7.64 -22.73 10.51
CA THR A 109 6.89 -23.97 10.34
C THR A 109 6.63 -24.60 11.70
N LYS A 110 5.59 -25.45 11.82
CA LYS A 110 5.37 -26.26 13.04
C LYS A 110 6.63 -27.03 13.44
N ALA A 111 7.38 -27.53 12.45
CA ALA A 111 8.68 -28.17 12.66
C ALA A 111 9.74 -27.22 13.22
N SER A 112 9.86 -25.99 12.70
CA SER A 112 10.77 -24.97 13.23
C SER A 112 10.44 -24.61 14.67
N MET A 113 9.15 -24.44 14.98
CA MET A 113 8.69 -24.16 16.35
C MET A 113 8.95 -25.34 17.30
N ALA A 114 8.79 -26.58 16.82
CA ALA A 114 9.08 -27.77 17.61
C ALA A 114 10.57 -27.91 17.91
N ARG A 115 11.45 -27.60 16.95
CA ARG A 115 12.91 -27.56 17.17
C ARG A 115 13.31 -26.47 18.15
N GLU A 116 12.77 -25.26 18.03
CA GLU A 116 12.98 -24.17 19.00
C GLU A 116 12.57 -24.56 20.43
N LYS A 117 11.54 -25.41 20.58
CA LYS A 117 11.09 -25.97 21.86
C LYS A 117 11.90 -27.19 22.34
N GLY A 118 12.98 -27.55 21.66
CA GLY A 118 13.83 -28.68 22.04
C GLY A 118 13.21 -30.05 21.77
N LEU A 119 12.20 -30.17 20.89
CA LEU A 119 11.54 -31.45 20.58
C LEU A 119 12.31 -32.28 19.53
N GLU A 120 13.43 -31.77 19.02
CA GLU A 120 14.24 -32.45 18.01
C GLU A 120 14.86 -33.78 18.49
N PRO A 121 15.45 -33.88 19.71
CA PRO A 121 16.01 -35.14 20.20
C PRO A 121 14.95 -36.23 20.38
N LEU A 122 13.75 -35.88 20.86
CA LEU A 122 12.64 -36.82 21.00
C LEU A 122 12.18 -37.37 19.66
N ALA A 123 12.05 -36.51 18.65
CA ALA A 123 11.68 -36.95 17.31
C ALA A 123 12.70 -37.93 16.70
N LYS A 124 14.00 -37.70 16.92
CA LYS A 124 15.07 -38.61 16.47
C LYS A 124 15.01 -39.97 17.17
N ALA A 125 14.68 -40.00 18.46
CA ALA A 125 14.56 -41.24 19.25
C ALA A 125 13.33 -42.09 18.89
N LEU A 126 12.27 -41.49 18.34
CA LEU A 126 11.07 -42.22 17.90
C LEU A 126 11.18 -42.79 16.48
N PHE A 127 12.10 -42.27 15.67
CA PHE A 127 12.26 -42.65 14.26
C PHE A 127 13.39 -43.69 14.06
N SER A 128 14.11 -44.03 15.12
CA SER A 128 15.09 -45.12 15.20
C SER A 128 14.40 -46.43 15.59
#